data_AF-A0A9D9E7R4-F1
#
_entry.id   AF-A0A9D9E7R4-F1
#
_cell.length_a   1.000
_cell.length_b   1.000
_cell.length_c   1.000
_cell.angle_alpha   90.00
_cell.angle_beta   90.00
_cell.angle_gamma   90.00
#
_symmetry.space_group_name_H-M   'P 1'
#
loop_
_entity.id
_entity.type
_entity.pdbx_description
1 polymer ?
#
loop_
_entity_poly.entity_id
_entity_poly.type
_entity_poly.pdbx_seq_one_letter_code
_entity_poly.pdbx_strand_id
1 'polypeptide(L)'
;MKSELNEIRVDSKDLILRENKVTSPILPQTTEQLKRSVIIEGDVEVFGPVYGDKVLVHHGPVSFFKSVFGKEELVVDPSAEGDVIFHNAVGSGQVVSAAASKGRTVFASDVNATRVTLRNCFVGGCVYGDEIILDHCVVLGGAFATKSLSVNHSIVGTFNSQSVSIEGMNYLLYPSAFSVEPVEAASTAELYNITLADLMGLFKGEEQKDATGRIRIDLKGDAQRANLKADDGSIILVHSYSVAGKVLVADMSDFEKLGNHFLINAGALSSQLMKDYEVTDAQGQERKLSLEEIRDFFFKVLDGEVEIRMMDSDIDFEEMKRKFGH
;
A
#
# COMPACT_ATOMS: atom_id res chain seq x y z
N MET A 1 -29.09 -12.78 9.87
CA MET A 1 -29.16 -12.04 11.15
C MET A 1 -27.97 -12.53 11.96
N LYS A 2 -26.95 -11.69 12.18
CA LYS A 2 -25.68 -12.13 12.80
C LYS A 2 -25.87 -12.44 14.29
N SER A 3 -25.16 -13.46 14.78
CA SER A 3 -25.10 -13.77 16.20
C SER A 3 -24.15 -12.79 16.90
N GLU A 4 -24.67 -11.99 17.84
CA GLU A 4 -23.85 -11.07 18.65
C GLU A 4 -23.12 -11.82 19.76
N LEU A 5 -21.79 -11.69 19.79
CA LEU A 5 -20.94 -12.26 20.82
C LEU A 5 -20.35 -11.12 21.68
N ASN A 6 -20.91 -10.96 22.87
CA ASN A 6 -20.53 -9.92 23.84
C ASN A 6 -19.44 -10.36 24.83
N GLU A 7 -19.36 -11.66 25.13
CA GLU A 7 -18.30 -12.25 25.95
C GLU A 7 -17.93 -13.60 25.33
N ILE A 8 -16.68 -13.74 24.85
CA ILE A 8 -16.21 -14.99 24.26
C ILE A 8 -15.41 -15.77 25.31
N ARG A 9 -16.08 -16.68 26.03
CA ARG A 9 -15.41 -17.73 26.81
C ARG A 9 -15.08 -18.89 25.88
N VAL A 10 -13.80 -19.02 25.54
CA VAL A 10 -13.31 -20.03 24.58
C VAL A 10 -12.46 -21.06 25.32
N ASP A 11 -13.02 -22.25 25.47
CA ASP A 11 -12.34 -23.43 26.03
C ASP A 11 -11.65 -24.27 24.93
N SER A 12 -11.80 -23.90 23.66
CA SER A 12 -11.25 -24.63 22.51
C SER A 12 -9.91 -24.08 22.02
N LYS A 13 -9.11 -25.00 21.47
CA LYS A 13 -7.80 -24.72 20.82
C LYS A 13 -7.93 -23.77 19.63
N ASP A 14 -9.06 -23.79 18.93
CA ASP A 14 -9.34 -22.89 17.82
C ASP A 14 -10.66 -22.16 18.07
N LEU A 15 -10.72 -20.88 17.67
CA LEU A 15 -11.92 -20.04 17.67
C LEU A 15 -12.37 -19.88 16.22
N ILE A 16 -13.53 -20.43 15.88
CA ILE A 16 -14.10 -20.36 14.52
C ILE A 16 -15.26 -19.37 14.51
N LEU A 17 -15.24 -18.42 13.57
CA LEU A 17 -16.26 -17.39 13.38
C LEU A 17 -16.87 -17.51 11.97
N ARG A 18 -18.20 -17.42 11.84
CA ARG A 18 -18.92 -17.65 10.57
C ARG A 18 -20.00 -16.61 10.26
N GLU A 19 -20.82 -16.25 11.23
CA GLU A 19 -21.92 -15.28 11.07
C GLU A 19 -21.99 -14.41 12.33
N ASN A 20 -20.84 -13.90 12.74
CA ASN A 20 -20.64 -13.35 14.07
C ASN A 20 -20.38 -11.86 14.03
N LYS A 21 -20.96 -11.17 15.01
CA LYS A 21 -20.58 -9.80 15.36
C LYS A 21 -19.90 -9.84 16.73
N VAL A 22 -18.59 -9.67 16.75
CA VAL A 22 -17.75 -9.76 17.94
C VAL A 22 -17.43 -8.37 18.44
N THR A 23 -18.01 -7.99 19.59
CA THR A 23 -17.79 -6.67 20.19
C THR A 23 -16.63 -6.64 21.18
N SER A 24 -16.30 -7.80 21.77
CA SER A 24 -15.22 -7.94 22.75
C SER A 24 -13.85 -8.17 22.11
N PRO A 25 -12.74 -7.81 22.79
CA PRO A 25 -11.39 -8.21 22.39
C PRO A 25 -11.22 -9.73 22.32
N ILE A 26 -10.53 -10.23 21.29
CA ILE A 26 -10.09 -11.62 21.18
C ILE A 26 -8.63 -11.68 21.62
N LEU A 27 -8.40 -11.56 22.93
CA LEU A 27 -7.06 -11.57 23.52
C LEU A 27 -6.86 -12.80 24.43
N PRO A 28 -5.63 -13.33 24.53
CA PRO A 28 -5.34 -14.43 25.44
C PRO A 28 -5.42 -13.94 26.90
N GLN A 29 -6.21 -14.64 27.71
CA GLN A 29 -6.32 -14.44 29.16
C GLN A 29 -5.50 -15.49 29.94
N THR A 30 -5.17 -16.60 29.28
CA THR A 30 -4.37 -17.70 29.84
C THR A 30 -3.23 -18.08 28.89
N THR A 31 -2.22 -18.75 29.43
CA THR A 31 -1.07 -19.24 28.63
C THR A 31 -1.49 -20.22 27.54
N GLU A 32 -2.54 -21.00 27.75
CA GLU A 32 -3.05 -21.95 26.75
C GLU A 32 -3.67 -21.22 25.55
N GLN A 33 -4.33 -20.08 25.80
CA GLN A 33 -4.92 -19.26 24.74
C GLN A 33 -3.88 -18.54 23.87
N LEU A 34 -2.60 -18.50 24.27
CA LEU A 34 -1.52 -18.01 23.40
C LEU A 34 -1.30 -18.90 22.17
N LYS A 35 -1.73 -20.17 22.23
CA LYS A 35 -1.61 -21.14 21.13
C LYS A 35 -2.90 -21.27 20.31
N ARG A 36 -3.86 -20.35 20.52
CA ARG A 36 -5.18 -20.43 19.91
C ARG A 36 -5.18 -19.87 18.50
N SER A 37 -5.73 -20.61 17.54
CA SER A 37 -5.99 -20.06 16.21
C SER A 37 -7.32 -19.30 16.19
N VAL A 38 -7.39 -18.20 15.45
CA VAL A 38 -8.64 -17.50 15.11
C VAL A 38 -8.92 -17.76 13.63
N ILE A 39 -10.05 -18.39 13.33
CA ILE A 39 -10.39 -18.86 11.99
C ILE A 39 -11.71 -18.21 11.56
N ILE A 40 -11.72 -17.56 10.41
CA ILE A 40 -12.89 -16.94 9.81
C ILE A 40 -13.36 -17.79 8.63
N GLU A 41 -14.63 -18.20 8.68
CA GLU A 41 -15.28 -19.08 7.71
C GLU A 41 -16.60 -18.49 7.18
N GLY A 42 -16.77 -17.17 7.20
CA GLY A 42 -17.96 -16.50 6.67
C GLY A 42 -18.05 -15.00 7.01
N ASP A 43 -19.28 -14.47 6.97
CA ASP A 43 -19.61 -13.06 7.23
C ASP A 43 -19.40 -12.65 8.70
N VAL A 44 -18.28 -11.99 8.98
CA VAL A 44 -17.85 -11.67 10.35
C VAL A 44 -17.48 -10.19 10.51
N GLU A 45 -17.86 -9.59 11.63
CA GLU A 45 -17.39 -8.26 12.04
C GLU A 45 -16.76 -8.34 13.43
N VAL A 46 -15.55 -7.81 13.57
CA VAL A 46 -14.79 -7.82 14.84
C VAL A 46 -14.42 -6.39 15.24
N PHE A 47 -15.04 -5.89 16.32
CA PHE A 47 -14.84 -4.54 16.83
C PHE A 47 -13.73 -4.43 17.88
N GLY A 48 -13.31 -5.56 18.46
CA GLY A 48 -12.19 -5.64 19.40
C GLY A 48 -10.85 -5.98 18.71
N PRO A 49 -9.70 -5.75 19.37
CA PRO A 49 -8.42 -6.23 18.86
C PRO A 49 -8.37 -7.76 18.88
N VAL A 50 -7.59 -8.33 17.96
CA VAL A 50 -7.49 -9.78 17.76
C VAL A 50 -6.05 -10.24 17.93
N TYR A 51 -5.86 -11.25 18.77
CA TYR A 51 -4.65 -12.02 18.90
C TYR A 51 -4.95 -13.51 18.67
N GLY A 52 -4.14 -14.13 17.82
CA GLY A 52 -4.10 -15.59 17.66
C GLY A 52 -2.66 -16.08 17.49
N ASP A 53 -2.41 -17.35 17.80
CA ASP A 53 -1.22 -18.05 17.33
C ASP A 53 -1.18 -18.03 15.80
N LYS A 54 -2.35 -18.28 15.21
CA LYS A 54 -2.64 -18.11 13.79
C LYS A 54 -3.94 -17.31 13.62
N VAL A 55 -3.99 -16.44 12.63
CA VAL A 55 -5.23 -15.77 12.21
C VAL A 55 -5.49 -16.11 10.75
N LEU A 56 -6.51 -16.93 10.50
CA LEU A 56 -6.79 -17.51 9.19
C LEU A 56 -8.15 -17.02 8.69
N VAL A 57 -8.20 -16.51 7.47
CA VAL A 57 -9.45 -16.12 6.79
C VAL A 57 -9.63 -17.06 5.61
N HIS A 58 -10.43 -18.11 5.80
CA HIS A 58 -10.76 -19.08 4.76
C HIS A 58 -11.88 -18.58 3.85
N HIS A 59 -12.88 -17.92 4.44
CA HIS A 59 -14.04 -17.33 3.74
C HIS A 59 -14.44 -15.99 4.36
N GLY A 60 -14.88 -15.05 3.52
CA GLY A 60 -15.40 -13.75 3.91
C GLY A 60 -16.88 -13.57 3.54
N PRO A 61 -17.40 -12.34 3.58
CA PRO A 61 -16.69 -11.08 3.88
C PRO A 61 -16.28 -10.97 5.36
N VAL A 62 -15.24 -10.20 5.67
CA VAL A 62 -14.88 -9.91 7.08
C VAL A 62 -14.31 -8.52 7.26
N SER A 63 -14.69 -7.86 8.37
CA SER A 63 -14.15 -6.56 8.77
C SER A 63 -13.59 -6.59 10.18
N PHE A 64 -12.31 -6.23 10.31
CA PHE A 64 -11.61 -6.05 11.59
C PHE A 64 -11.40 -4.56 11.86
N PHE A 65 -12.07 -4.02 12.87
CA PHE A 65 -12.04 -2.57 13.17
C PHE A 65 -10.86 -2.14 14.05
N LYS A 66 -10.14 -3.09 14.64
CA LYS A 66 -8.96 -2.87 15.50
C LYS A 66 -7.81 -3.75 15.05
N SER A 67 -6.64 -3.54 15.67
CA SER A 67 -5.41 -4.22 15.29
C SER A 67 -5.54 -5.74 15.39
N VAL A 68 -4.95 -6.43 14.43
CA VAL A 68 -4.96 -7.90 14.34
C VAL A 68 -3.52 -8.39 14.36
N PHE A 69 -3.22 -9.32 15.25
CA PHE A 69 -1.88 -9.90 15.39
C PHE A 69 -1.94 -11.43 15.37
N GLY A 70 -1.23 -12.04 14.41
CA GLY A 70 -1.01 -13.49 14.34
C GLY A 70 0.43 -13.82 14.74
N LYS A 71 0.65 -14.54 15.84
CA LYS A 71 2.00 -14.80 16.36
C LYS A 71 2.89 -15.53 15.34
N GLU A 72 2.40 -16.63 14.78
CA GLU A 72 3.10 -17.40 13.74
C GLU A 72 2.69 -16.87 12.36
N GLU A 73 1.40 -16.85 12.05
CA GLU A 73 0.93 -16.44 10.73
C GLU A 73 -0.42 -15.73 10.76
N LEU A 74 -0.59 -14.82 9.82
CA LEU A 74 -1.87 -14.26 9.42
C LEU A 74 -2.05 -14.50 7.92
N VAL A 75 -3.09 -15.26 7.57
CA VAL A 75 -3.30 -15.71 6.19
C VAL A 75 -4.73 -15.43 5.75
N VAL A 76 -4.86 -14.77 4.59
CA VAL A 76 -6.12 -14.67 3.85
C VAL A 76 -6.03 -15.59 2.64
N ASP A 77 -6.86 -16.62 2.64
CA ASP A 77 -6.79 -17.67 1.63
C ASP A 77 -7.15 -17.15 0.24
N PRO A 78 -6.52 -17.71 -0.82
CA PRO A 78 -6.89 -17.36 -2.18
C PRO A 78 -8.36 -17.64 -2.54
N SER A 79 -8.96 -18.63 -1.87
CA SER A 79 -10.36 -19.01 -2.03
C SER A 79 -11.33 -18.15 -1.23
N ALA A 80 -10.85 -17.19 -0.43
CA ALA A 80 -11.73 -16.28 0.28
C ALA A 80 -12.60 -15.50 -0.72
N GLU A 81 -13.92 -15.56 -0.51
CA GLU A 81 -14.92 -14.83 -1.29
C GLU A 81 -15.39 -13.62 -0.47
N GLY A 82 -15.66 -12.50 -1.16
CA GLY A 82 -15.98 -11.23 -0.52
C GLY A 82 -14.76 -10.45 -0.03
N ASP A 83 -14.96 -9.19 0.33
CA ASP A 83 -13.88 -8.30 0.77
C ASP A 83 -13.43 -8.64 2.20
N VAL A 84 -12.12 -8.58 2.41
CA VAL A 84 -11.46 -8.80 3.71
C VAL A 84 -10.80 -7.48 4.11
N ILE A 85 -11.35 -6.81 5.11
CA ILE A 85 -10.97 -5.43 5.46
C ILE A 85 -10.37 -5.39 6.86
N PHE A 86 -9.12 -4.95 6.95
CA PHE A 86 -8.44 -4.62 8.18
C PHE A 86 -8.36 -3.10 8.30
N HIS A 87 -9.18 -2.51 9.17
CA HIS A 87 -9.22 -1.06 9.33
C HIS A 87 -8.03 -0.51 10.13
N ASN A 88 -7.25 -1.35 10.80
CA ASN A 88 -6.12 -0.93 11.62
C ASN A 88 -4.88 -1.79 11.31
N ALA A 89 -3.76 -1.48 11.96
CA ALA A 89 -2.49 -2.16 11.74
C ALA A 89 -2.61 -3.67 11.90
N VAL A 90 -1.96 -4.38 10.98
CA VAL A 90 -1.89 -5.84 10.94
C VAL A 90 -0.46 -6.28 11.16
N GLY A 91 -0.27 -7.23 12.07
CA GLY A 91 1.03 -7.75 12.42
C GLY A 91 1.11 -9.27 12.43
N SER A 92 2.28 -9.80 12.12
CA SER A 92 2.65 -11.16 12.47
C SER A 92 4.09 -11.27 12.93
N GLY A 93 4.39 -12.23 13.81
CA GLY A 93 5.77 -12.54 14.17
C GLY A 93 6.56 -13.16 13.01
N GLN A 94 5.91 -13.94 12.14
CA GLN A 94 6.59 -14.58 11.00
C GLN A 94 5.99 -14.16 9.66
N VAL A 95 4.70 -14.42 9.42
CA VAL A 95 4.13 -14.32 8.07
C VAL A 95 2.82 -13.54 8.04
N VAL A 96 2.72 -12.57 7.13
CA VAL A 96 1.44 -12.08 6.62
C VAL A 96 1.32 -12.47 5.15
N SER A 97 0.28 -13.22 4.80
CA SER A 97 0.01 -13.64 3.44
C SER A 97 -1.44 -13.34 3.06
N ALA A 98 -1.67 -12.69 1.92
CA ALA A 98 -3.01 -12.46 1.41
C ALA A 98 -3.01 -12.57 -0.12
N ALA A 99 -3.85 -13.44 -0.66
CA ALA A 99 -3.89 -13.72 -2.09
C ALA A 99 -5.32 -13.95 -2.61
N ALA A 100 -6.30 -13.23 -2.05
CA ALA A 100 -7.71 -13.38 -2.40
C ALA A 100 -7.95 -13.21 -3.90
N SER A 101 -8.59 -14.20 -4.52
CA SER A 101 -8.83 -14.26 -5.97
C SER A 101 -10.25 -13.84 -6.40
N LYS A 102 -11.22 -13.84 -5.48
CA LYS A 102 -12.64 -13.55 -5.74
C LYS A 102 -13.19 -12.39 -4.89
N GLY A 103 -12.31 -11.48 -4.52
CA GLY A 103 -12.54 -10.32 -3.68
C GLY A 103 -11.22 -9.56 -3.53
N ARG A 104 -11.19 -8.55 -2.66
CA ARG A 104 -9.96 -7.82 -2.38
C ARG A 104 -9.66 -7.79 -0.89
N THR A 105 -8.39 -7.97 -0.55
CA THR A 105 -7.92 -7.75 0.82
C THR A 105 -7.47 -6.29 0.94
N VAL A 106 -8.02 -5.59 1.93
CA VAL A 106 -7.75 -4.18 2.19
C VAL A 106 -7.14 -4.03 3.57
N PHE A 107 -5.90 -3.58 3.62
CA PHE A 107 -5.20 -3.15 4.83
C PHE A 107 -5.26 -1.62 4.89
N ALA A 108 -6.16 -1.05 5.68
CA ALA A 108 -6.32 0.42 5.76
C ALA A 108 -5.17 1.12 6.51
N SER A 109 -4.18 0.37 6.99
CA SER A 109 -3.04 0.87 7.78
C SER A 109 -1.80 0.02 7.51
N ASP A 110 -0.85 -0.01 8.43
CA ASP A 110 0.44 -0.68 8.26
C ASP A 110 0.32 -2.21 8.35
N VAL A 111 1.18 -2.89 7.59
CA VAL A 111 1.37 -4.35 7.61
C VAL A 111 2.81 -4.63 8.06
N ASN A 112 2.98 -5.48 9.08
CA ASN A 112 4.30 -5.81 9.61
C ASN A 112 4.45 -7.31 9.84
N ALA A 113 5.46 -7.93 9.22
CA ALA A 113 5.86 -9.31 9.53
C ALA A 113 7.28 -9.58 9.04
N THR A 114 7.91 -10.67 9.50
CA THR A 114 9.21 -11.10 8.96
C THR A 114 9.11 -11.35 7.45
N ARG A 115 8.05 -12.00 6.98
CA ARG A 115 7.74 -12.19 5.55
C ARG A 115 6.34 -11.69 5.24
N VAL A 116 6.22 -10.88 4.20
CA VAL A 116 4.94 -10.37 3.71
C VAL A 116 4.75 -10.78 2.25
N THR A 117 3.64 -11.43 1.93
CA THR A 117 3.30 -11.83 0.56
C THR A 117 1.88 -11.38 0.25
N LEU A 118 1.75 -10.35 -0.58
CA LEU A 118 0.47 -9.75 -0.92
C LEU A 118 0.23 -9.86 -2.41
N ARG A 119 -0.94 -10.37 -2.77
CA ARG A 119 -1.43 -10.42 -4.14
C ARG A 119 -2.83 -9.84 -4.22
N ASN A 120 -3.07 -8.94 -5.18
CA ASN A 120 -4.36 -8.27 -5.35
C ASN A 120 -4.83 -7.59 -4.05
N CYS A 121 -3.91 -6.87 -3.39
CA CYS A 121 -4.16 -6.23 -2.10
C CYS A 121 -4.03 -4.72 -2.17
N PHE A 122 -4.82 -4.03 -1.35
CA PHE A 122 -4.66 -2.61 -1.07
C PHE A 122 -4.05 -2.41 0.32
N VAL A 123 -3.07 -1.53 0.44
CA VAL A 123 -2.45 -1.11 1.69
C VAL A 123 -2.45 0.42 1.77
N GLY A 124 -3.20 0.98 2.72
CA GLY A 124 -3.24 2.42 2.98
C GLY A 124 -1.97 2.92 3.68
N GLY A 125 -1.39 2.10 4.55
CA GLY A 125 -0.15 2.41 5.25
C GLY A 125 1.09 1.89 4.54
N CYS A 126 2.08 1.50 5.33
CA CYS A 126 3.35 0.93 4.89
C CYS A 126 3.39 -0.59 5.09
N VAL A 127 4.24 -1.25 4.31
CA VAL A 127 4.56 -2.68 4.47
C VAL A 127 5.98 -2.81 4.99
N TYR A 128 6.16 -3.51 6.11
CA TYR A 128 7.44 -3.74 6.76
C TYR A 128 7.75 -5.24 6.86
N GLY A 129 8.98 -5.61 6.55
CA GLY A 129 9.47 -6.97 6.79
C GLY A 129 10.92 -7.19 6.43
N ASP A 130 11.37 -8.44 6.49
CA ASP A 130 12.66 -8.84 5.93
C ASP A 130 12.53 -9.13 4.43
N GLU A 131 11.48 -9.87 4.08
CA GLU A 131 11.17 -10.32 2.73
C GLU A 131 9.76 -9.88 2.37
N ILE A 132 9.61 -9.04 1.34
CA ILE A 132 8.31 -8.53 0.90
C ILE A 132 8.09 -8.89 -0.56
N ILE A 133 6.93 -9.46 -0.88
CA ILE A 133 6.47 -9.77 -2.23
C ILE A 133 5.14 -9.06 -2.46
N LEU A 134 5.10 -8.20 -3.47
CA LEU A 134 3.92 -7.47 -3.92
C LEU A 134 3.60 -7.85 -5.35
N ASP A 135 2.42 -8.43 -5.59
CA ASP A 135 1.95 -8.83 -6.91
C ASP A 135 0.56 -8.23 -7.17
N HIS A 136 0.44 -7.32 -8.14
CA HIS A 136 -0.83 -6.63 -8.41
C HIS A 136 -1.36 -5.92 -7.15
N CYS A 137 -0.52 -5.10 -6.52
CA CYS A 137 -0.84 -4.43 -5.25
C CYS A 137 -0.83 -2.91 -5.39
N VAL A 138 -1.58 -2.25 -4.52
CA VAL A 138 -1.52 -0.81 -4.30
C VAL A 138 -1.10 -0.56 -2.86
N VAL A 139 0.05 0.07 -2.65
CA VAL A 139 0.57 0.46 -1.34
C VAL A 139 0.76 1.97 -1.34
N LEU A 140 -0.10 2.71 -0.62
CA LEU A 140 -0.05 4.17 -0.60
C LEU A 140 1.14 4.71 0.20
N GLY A 141 1.55 4.01 1.26
CA GLY A 141 2.76 4.29 2.02
C GLY A 141 4.02 3.75 1.33
N GLY A 142 4.94 3.16 2.08
CA GLY A 142 6.16 2.58 1.53
C GLY A 142 6.27 1.07 1.76
N ALA A 143 7.08 0.39 0.94
CA ALA A 143 7.52 -0.98 1.17
C ALA A 143 8.97 -0.99 1.68
N PHE A 144 9.16 -1.38 2.94
CA PHE A 144 10.44 -1.31 3.63
C PHE A 144 10.89 -2.72 4.03
N ALA A 145 11.75 -3.32 3.20
CA ALA A 145 12.24 -4.68 3.39
C ALA A 145 13.71 -4.69 3.81
N THR A 146 14.08 -5.37 4.89
CA THR A 146 15.49 -5.37 5.34
C THR A 146 16.40 -6.23 4.46
N LYS A 147 15.87 -7.23 3.73
CA LYS A 147 16.66 -8.15 2.88
C LYS A 147 16.25 -8.10 1.41
N SER A 148 14.98 -8.32 1.10
CA SER A 148 14.51 -8.39 -0.29
C SER A 148 13.10 -7.87 -0.49
N LEU A 149 12.91 -7.19 -1.60
CA LEU A 149 11.62 -6.72 -2.08
C LEU A 149 11.40 -7.16 -3.54
N SER A 150 10.30 -7.84 -3.81
CA SER A 150 9.83 -8.13 -5.17
C SER A 150 8.56 -7.34 -5.45
N VAL A 151 8.57 -6.56 -6.52
CA VAL A 151 7.42 -5.74 -6.95
C VAL A 151 7.03 -6.14 -8.37
N ASN A 152 5.86 -6.75 -8.51
CA ASN A 152 5.29 -7.11 -9.79
C ASN A 152 3.99 -6.35 -10.02
N HIS A 153 3.93 -5.61 -11.12
CA HIS A 153 2.76 -4.88 -11.58
C HIS A 153 2.01 -4.19 -10.43
N SER A 154 2.67 -3.26 -9.73
CA SER A 154 2.13 -2.67 -8.50
C SER A 154 2.36 -1.15 -8.42
N ILE A 155 1.52 -0.47 -7.64
CA ILE A 155 1.73 0.91 -7.20
C ILE A 155 2.27 0.87 -5.78
N VAL A 156 3.40 1.54 -5.52
CA VAL A 156 3.99 1.67 -4.18
C VAL A 156 4.35 3.13 -3.95
N GLY A 157 4.09 3.71 -2.78
CA GLY A 157 4.46 5.10 -2.57
C GLY A 157 5.97 5.32 -2.65
N THR A 158 6.74 4.51 -1.94
CA THR A 158 8.21 4.42 -2.09
C THR A 158 8.67 3.02 -1.67
N PHE A 159 9.93 2.68 -1.94
CA PHE A 159 10.53 1.48 -1.36
C PHE A 159 11.94 1.72 -0.86
N ASN A 160 12.33 0.87 0.10
CA ASN A 160 13.71 0.74 0.55
C ASN A 160 14.01 -0.73 0.83
N SER A 161 15.03 -1.30 0.19
CA SER A 161 15.51 -2.64 0.50
C SER A 161 16.97 -2.89 0.16
N GLN A 162 17.56 -3.94 0.72
CA GLN A 162 18.89 -4.36 0.32
C GLN A 162 18.89 -4.82 -1.15
N SER A 163 18.00 -5.74 -1.51
CA SER A 163 17.81 -6.21 -2.90
C SER A 163 16.39 -5.92 -3.36
N VAL A 164 16.23 -5.47 -4.61
CA VAL A 164 14.92 -5.16 -5.18
C VAL A 164 14.83 -5.79 -6.56
N SER A 165 13.79 -6.59 -6.79
CA SER A 165 13.43 -7.09 -8.12
C SER A 165 12.11 -6.50 -8.59
N ILE A 166 12.04 -6.11 -9.86
CA ILE A 166 10.83 -5.58 -10.47
C ILE A 166 10.42 -6.35 -11.73
N GLU A 167 9.12 -6.58 -11.85
CA GLU A 167 8.47 -7.20 -13.01
C GLU A 167 7.21 -6.42 -13.40
N GLY A 168 6.83 -6.49 -14.68
CA GLY A 168 5.65 -5.79 -15.20
C GLY A 168 5.75 -4.26 -15.09
N MET A 169 4.59 -3.61 -15.04
CA MET A 169 4.47 -2.14 -15.02
C MET A 169 4.23 -1.64 -13.59
N ASN A 170 5.17 -0.89 -13.04
CA ASN A 170 5.15 -0.43 -11.66
C ASN A 170 5.15 1.09 -11.55
N TYR A 171 4.58 1.60 -10.46
CA TYR A 171 4.44 3.03 -10.22
C TYR A 171 4.91 3.44 -8.82
N LEU A 172 5.57 4.61 -8.73
CA LEU A 172 5.92 5.29 -7.50
C LEU A 172 5.03 6.51 -7.26
N LEU A 173 4.47 6.65 -6.05
CA LEU A 173 3.70 7.84 -5.66
C LEU A 173 4.60 8.97 -5.13
N TYR A 174 5.76 8.62 -4.56
CA TYR A 174 6.75 9.57 -4.05
C TYR A 174 7.95 9.68 -4.98
N PRO A 175 8.65 10.84 -5.01
CA PRO A 175 9.68 11.14 -6.02
C PRO A 175 10.89 10.21 -6.05
N SER A 176 11.10 9.44 -4.98
CA SER A 176 12.33 8.68 -4.76
C SER A 176 12.05 7.30 -4.20
N ALA A 177 12.88 6.34 -4.58
CA ALA A 177 12.97 5.01 -3.97
C ALA A 177 14.45 4.59 -3.83
N PHE A 178 14.71 3.61 -2.98
CA PHE A 178 16.06 3.30 -2.52
C PHE A 178 16.35 1.79 -2.57
N SER A 179 17.56 1.44 -2.95
CA SER A 179 18.08 0.08 -2.77
C SER A 179 19.58 0.06 -2.50
N VAL A 180 20.07 -0.96 -1.78
CA VAL A 180 21.52 -1.12 -1.55
C VAL A 180 22.19 -1.70 -2.80
N GLU A 181 21.62 -2.76 -3.35
CA GLU A 181 22.02 -3.33 -4.62
C GLU A 181 21.24 -2.68 -5.77
N PRO A 182 21.80 -2.56 -6.98
CA PRO A 182 21.03 -2.06 -8.13
C PRO A 182 19.76 -2.88 -8.33
N VAL A 183 18.63 -2.20 -8.59
CA VAL A 183 17.35 -2.85 -8.88
C VAL A 183 17.50 -3.83 -10.05
N GLU A 184 17.09 -5.07 -9.82
CA GLU A 184 17.04 -6.13 -10.82
C GLU A 184 15.70 -6.05 -11.57
N ALA A 185 15.74 -5.65 -12.84
CA ALA A 185 14.54 -5.51 -13.66
C ALA A 185 14.45 -6.63 -14.70
N ALA A 186 13.27 -7.26 -14.80
CA ALA A 186 12.97 -8.11 -15.95
C ALA A 186 12.99 -7.31 -17.26
N SER A 187 13.19 -7.98 -18.40
CA SER A 187 13.39 -7.31 -19.70
C SER A 187 12.22 -6.43 -20.15
N THR A 188 11.01 -6.73 -19.69
CA THR A 188 9.78 -5.96 -19.97
C THR A 188 9.34 -5.10 -18.79
N ALA A 189 10.12 -5.05 -17.72
CA ALA A 189 9.74 -4.29 -16.54
C ALA A 189 9.85 -2.79 -16.79
N GLU A 190 8.86 -2.06 -16.30
CA GLU A 190 8.81 -0.60 -16.37
C GLU A 190 8.56 -0.04 -14.97
N LEU A 191 9.23 1.07 -14.66
CA LEU A 191 9.04 1.82 -13.44
C LEU A 191 8.74 3.28 -13.79
N TYR A 192 7.59 3.76 -13.35
CA TYR A 192 7.15 5.13 -13.54
C TYR A 192 7.00 5.84 -12.19
N ASN A 193 7.22 7.14 -12.16
CA ASN A 193 6.80 8.00 -11.06
C ASN A 193 5.54 8.77 -11.48
N ILE A 194 4.55 8.83 -10.60
CA ILE A 194 3.26 9.52 -10.83
C ILE A 194 3.04 10.68 -9.86
N THR A 195 4.10 11.16 -9.20
CA THR A 195 4.01 12.28 -8.25
C THR A 195 3.48 13.56 -8.93
N LEU A 196 3.78 13.77 -10.21
CA LEU A 196 3.31 14.91 -11.01
C LEU A 196 2.03 14.65 -11.80
N ALA A 197 1.43 13.46 -11.70
CA ALA A 197 0.15 13.19 -12.36
C ALA A 197 -0.98 13.97 -11.64
N ASP A 198 -1.99 14.45 -12.36
CA ASP A 198 -3.15 15.10 -11.73
C ASP A 198 -4.11 14.04 -11.15
N LEU A 199 -3.67 13.31 -10.12
CA LEU A 199 -4.40 12.16 -9.58
C LEU A 199 -5.76 12.56 -9.01
N MET A 200 -5.89 13.75 -8.41
CA MET A 200 -7.18 14.25 -7.95
C MET A 200 -8.12 14.59 -9.11
N GLY A 201 -7.62 15.23 -10.17
CA GLY A 201 -8.42 15.51 -11.37
C GLY A 201 -8.90 14.22 -12.01
N LEU A 202 -7.99 13.25 -12.18
CA LEU A 202 -8.29 11.90 -12.68
C LEU A 202 -9.30 11.17 -11.78
N PHE A 203 -9.15 11.26 -10.47
CA PHE A 203 -10.10 10.69 -9.52
C PHE A 203 -11.50 11.26 -9.75
N LYS A 204 -11.62 12.58 -9.98
CA LYS A 204 -12.89 13.26 -10.26
C LYS A 204 -13.43 13.04 -11.69
N GLY A 205 -12.68 12.38 -12.56
CA GLY A 205 -13.02 12.24 -13.99
C GLY A 205 -12.83 13.53 -14.80
N GLU A 206 -11.98 14.45 -14.32
CA GLU A 206 -11.56 15.65 -15.03
C GLU A 206 -10.48 15.33 -16.09
N GLU A 207 -10.33 16.21 -17.08
CA GLU A 207 -9.20 16.13 -18.01
C GLU A 207 -7.88 16.44 -17.29
N GLN A 208 -6.81 15.72 -17.64
CA GLN A 208 -5.48 15.94 -17.04
C GLN A 208 -4.98 17.35 -17.34
N LYS A 209 -4.75 18.16 -16.31
CA LYS A 209 -4.14 19.51 -16.43
C LYS A 209 -2.85 19.47 -17.23
N ASP A 210 -2.59 20.47 -18.07
CA ASP A 210 -1.33 20.65 -18.80
C ASP A 210 -0.07 20.52 -17.91
N ALA A 211 1.02 20.01 -18.48
CA ALA A 211 2.30 19.73 -17.79
C ALA A 211 2.27 18.75 -16.60
N THR A 212 1.15 18.05 -16.34
CA THR A 212 1.08 16.88 -15.43
C THR A 212 1.32 15.57 -16.18
N GLY A 213 1.70 14.48 -15.49
CA GLY A 213 1.81 13.16 -16.11
C GLY A 213 2.71 12.20 -15.33
N ARG A 214 2.94 11.02 -15.92
CA ARG A 214 3.89 10.02 -15.40
C ARG A 214 5.26 10.18 -16.04
N ILE A 215 6.30 10.02 -15.24
CA ILE A 215 7.71 10.09 -15.67
C ILE A 215 8.29 8.68 -15.65
N ARG A 216 8.95 8.25 -16.73
CA ARG A 216 9.71 7.00 -16.72
C ARG A 216 10.97 7.16 -15.88
N ILE A 217 11.21 6.21 -14.97
CA ILE A 217 12.46 6.12 -14.22
C ILE A 217 13.44 5.25 -15.01
N ASP A 218 14.57 5.83 -15.41
CA ASP A 218 15.68 5.05 -15.96
C ASP A 218 16.52 4.49 -14.82
N LEU A 219 16.44 3.17 -14.58
CA LEU A 219 17.18 2.51 -13.51
C LEU A 219 18.72 2.61 -13.65
N LYS A 220 19.22 3.00 -14.82
CA LYS A 220 20.65 3.25 -15.03
C LYS A 220 20.95 4.75 -14.97
N GLY A 221 20.15 5.57 -15.65
CA GLY A 221 20.36 7.01 -15.78
C GLY A 221 19.96 7.85 -14.56
N ASP A 222 18.85 7.50 -13.90
CA ASP A 222 18.31 8.22 -12.73
C ASP A 222 18.84 7.67 -11.40
N ALA A 223 19.74 6.68 -11.43
CA ALA A 223 20.34 6.09 -10.24
C ALA A 223 21.51 6.93 -9.72
N GLN A 224 21.31 7.59 -8.57
CA GLN A 224 22.35 8.32 -7.87
C GLN A 224 22.90 7.48 -6.71
N ARG A 225 24.23 7.47 -6.54
CA ARG A 225 24.88 6.76 -5.42
C ARG A 225 25.09 7.72 -4.25
N ALA A 226 24.59 7.35 -3.09
CA ALA A 226 24.81 8.07 -1.83
C ALA A 226 25.58 7.18 -0.84
N ASN A 227 26.54 7.77 -0.13
CA ASN A 227 27.23 7.11 0.97
C ASN A 227 26.54 7.49 2.28
N LEU A 228 25.90 6.54 2.93
CA LEU A 228 25.36 6.69 4.28
C LEU A 228 26.43 6.26 5.27
N LYS A 229 26.82 7.17 6.15
CA LYS A 229 27.81 6.91 7.20
C LYS A 229 27.10 6.70 8.53
N ALA A 230 27.31 5.56 9.16
CA ALA A 230 26.84 5.31 10.52
C ALA A 230 27.82 5.85 11.56
N ASP A 231 27.33 6.00 12.80
CA ASP A 231 28.10 6.56 13.92
C ASP A 231 29.32 5.71 14.29
N ASP A 232 29.30 4.41 13.99
CA ASP A 232 30.42 3.48 14.17
C ASP A 232 31.50 3.59 13.07
N GLY A 233 31.31 4.50 12.11
CA GLY A 233 32.23 4.75 11.00
C GLY A 233 32.02 3.85 9.79
N SER A 234 31.06 2.90 9.84
CA SER A 234 30.70 2.10 8.67
C SER A 234 30.05 2.97 7.58
N ILE A 235 30.28 2.61 6.33
CA ILE A 235 29.74 3.31 5.16
C ILE A 235 28.91 2.30 4.36
N ILE A 236 27.64 2.61 4.16
CA ILE A 236 26.73 1.86 3.30
C ILE A 236 26.49 2.68 2.04
N LEU A 237 26.76 2.08 0.89
CA LEU A 237 26.39 2.65 -0.40
C LEU A 237 24.91 2.37 -0.65
N VAL A 238 24.14 3.40 -0.99
CA VAL A 238 22.73 3.28 -1.35
C VAL A 238 22.51 3.89 -2.73
N HIS A 239 21.80 3.17 -3.57
CA HIS A 239 21.25 3.66 -4.83
C HIS A 239 19.93 4.38 -4.57
N SER A 240 19.87 5.65 -4.96
CA SER A 240 18.68 6.49 -4.95
C SER A 240 18.16 6.61 -6.38
N TYR A 241 16.95 6.13 -6.63
CA TYR A 241 16.23 6.27 -7.89
C TYR A 241 15.27 7.42 -7.72
N SER A 242 15.61 8.57 -8.29
CA SER A 242 14.85 9.78 -8.01
C SER A 242 14.57 10.57 -9.27
N VAL A 243 13.31 10.94 -9.43
CA VAL A 243 12.89 11.97 -10.38
C VAL A 243 12.83 13.33 -9.71
N ALA A 244 13.30 13.51 -8.47
CA ALA A 244 13.23 14.78 -7.75
C ALA A 244 13.87 15.92 -8.55
N GLY A 245 14.97 15.70 -9.26
CA GLY A 245 15.52 16.70 -10.17
C GLY A 245 14.53 17.11 -11.27
N LYS A 246 13.88 16.14 -11.92
CA LYS A 246 12.85 16.37 -12.94
C LYS A 246 11.61 17.06 -12.36
N VAL A 247 11.24 16.72 -11.12
CA VAL A 247 10.14 17.33 -10.36
C VAL A 247 10.46 18.79 -9.99
N LEU A 248 11.66 19.06 -9.49
CA LEU A 248 12.11 20.41 -9.13
C LEU A 248 12.18 21.33 -10.36
N VAL A 249 12.55 20.80 -11.53
CA VAL A 249 12.50 21.60 -12.77
C VAL A 249 11.05 21.85 -13.21
N ALA A 250 10.15 20.90 -12.91
CA ALA A 250 8.72 21.04 -13.07
C ALA A 250 8.04 21.84 -11.94
N ASP A 251 8.77 22.39 -10.94
CA ASP A 251 8.26 23.21 -9.79
C ASP A 251 7.49 24.48 -10.22
N MET A 252 7.34 24.71 -11.52
CA MET A 252 6.36 25.67 -12.04
C MET A 252 4.92 25.13 -12.06
N SER A 253 4.72 23.85 -11.75
CA SER A 253 3.41 23.23 -11.52
C SER A 253 3.07 23.40 -10.04
N ASP A 254 1.97 24.07 -9.74
CA ASP A 254 1.53 24.33 -8.37
C ASP A 254 1.13 23.01 -7.69
N PHE A 255 2.10 22.33 -7.07
CA PHE A 255 1.97 20.98 -6.51
C PHE A 255 0.84 20.89 -5.48
N GLU A 256 0.58 21.97 -4.74
CA GLU A 256 -0.54 22.08 -3.80
C GLU A 256 -1.90 22.03 -4.53
N LYS A 257 -2.00 22.54 -5.77
CA LYS A 257 -3.22 22.49 -6.59
C LYS A 257 -3.51 21.12 -7.22
N LEU A 258 -2.55 20.19 -7.25
CA LEU A 258 -2.79 18.85 -7.77
C LEU A 258 -3.60 17.99 -6.80
N GLY A 259 -3.61 18.33 -5.50
CA GLY A 259 -4.38 17.59 -4.49
C GLY A 259 -3.94 16.14 -4.29
N ASN A 260 -2.85 15.68 -4.93
CA ASN A 260 -2.33 14.32 -4.83
C ASN A 260 -2.07 13.91 -3.39
N HIS A 261 -1.40 14.77 -2.62
CA HIS A 261 -1.13 14.53 -1.21
C HIS A 261 -2.42 14.40 -0.39
N PHE A 262 -3.49 15.13 -0.74
CA PHE A 262 -4.78 14.99 -0.09
C PHE A 262 -5.44 13.64 -0.41
N LEU A 263 -5.41 13.19 -1.67
CA LEU A 263 -5.92 11.87 -2.08
C LEU A 263 -5.17 10.73 -1.39
N ILE A 264 -3.83 10.79 -1.40
CA ILE A 264 -2.96 9.78 -0.78
C ILE A 264 -3.20 9.75 0.73
N ASN A 265 -3.23 10.90 1.40
CA ASN A 265 -3.50 10.96 2.83
C ASN A 265 -4.92 10.54 3.20
N ALA A 266 -5.93 10.87 2.38
CA ALA A 266 -7.29 10.42 2.59
C ALA A 266 -7.38 8.89 2.57
N GLY A 267 -6.68 8.24 1.63
CA GLY A 267 -6.58 6.78 1.59
C GLY A 267 -5.79 6.21 2.79
N ALA A 268 -4.62 6.77 3.07
CA ALA A 268 -3.70 6.29 4.11
C ALA A 268 -4.22 6.49 5.54
N LEU A 269 -4.99 7.56 5.76
CA LEU A 269 -5.57 7.90 7.07
C LEU A 269 -7.07 7.58 7.15
N SER A 270 -7.66 6.96 6.13
CA SER A 270 -9.11 6.70 6.04
C SER A 270 -9.72 6.13 7.33
N SER A 271 -9.03 5.21 8.00
CA SER A 271 -9.50 4.61 9.26
C SER A 271 -9.34 5.49 10.51
N GLN A 272 -8.59 6.58 10.40
CA GLN A 272 -8.32 7.56 11.46
C GLN A 272 -9.10 8.87 11.26
N LEU A 273 -9.62 9.11 10.07
CA LEU A 273 -10.41 10.30 9.77
C LEU A 273 -11.79 10.21 10.45
N MET A 274 -12.11 11.23 11.23
CA MET A 274 -13.39 11.36 11.95
C MET A 274 -14.54 11.86 11.05
N LYS A 275 -14.25 12.23 9.80
CA LYS A 275 -15.20 12.77 8.84
C LYS A 275 -14.93 12.18 7.45
N ASP A 276 -16.01 11.82 6.78
CA ASP A 276 -15.97 11.53 5.34
C ASP A 276 -15.75 12.86 4.60
N TYR A 277 -14.79 12.87 3.68
CA TYR A 277 -14.55 14.01 2.81
C TYR A 277 -15.24 13.78 1.48
N GLU A 278 -15.88 14.82 0.96
CA GLU A 278 -16.55 14.78 -0.34
C GLU A 278 -15.86 15.76 -1.29
N VAL A 279 -15.78 15.35 -2.55
CA VAL A 279 -15.28 16.17 -3.65
C VAL A 279 -16.33 16.20 -4.74
N THR A 280 -16.52 17.35 -5.36
CA THR A 280 -17.38 17.47 -6.55
C THR A 280 -16.62 16.90 -7.75
N ASP A 281 -17.25 15.97 -8.46
CA ASP A 281 -16.73 15.39 -9.69
C ASP A 281 -16.94 16.31 -10.91
N ALA A 282 -16.42 15.90 -12.07
CA ALA A 282 -16.54 16.66 -13.31
C ALA A 282 -18.00 16.83 -13.80
N GLN A 283 -18.92 15.98 -13.33
CA GLN A 283 -20.35 16.03 -13.64
C GLN A 283 -21.15 16.86 -12.62
N GLY A 284 -20.48 17.44 -11.62
CA GLY A 284 -21.11 18.23 -10.57
C GLY A 284 -21.76 17.39 -9.46
N GLN A 285 -21.48 16.08 -9.40
CA GLN A 285 -21.97 15.19 -8.35
C GLN A 285 -20.97 15.11 -7.19
N GLU A 286 -21.50 14.93 -5.99
CA GLU A 286 -20.66 14.69 -4.81
C GLU A 286 -20.15 13.25 -4.83
N ARG A 287 -18.82 13.10 -4.82
CA ARG A 287 -18.12 11.84 -4.75
C ARG A 287 -17.38 11.73 -3.43
N LYS A 288 -17.43 10.57 -2.78
CA LYS A 288 -16.81 10.39 -1.47
C LYS A 288 -15.34 10.03 -1.63
N LEU A 289 -14.51 10.53 -0.73
CA LEU A 289 -13.14 10.08 -0.56
C LEU A 289 -13.11 8.94 0.45
N SER A 290 -13.88 7.88 0.18
CA SER A 290 -13.86 6.68 1.00
C SER A 290 -12.66 5.79 0.63
N LEU A 291 -12.29 4.89 1.54
CA LEU A 291 -11.23 3.92 1.32
C LEU A 291 -11.50 3.07 0.07
N GLU A 292 -12.75 2.66 -0.12
CA GLU A 292 -13.19 1.86 -1.27
C GLU A 292 -13.06 2.62 -2.59
N GLU A 293 -13.49 3.89 -2.65
CA GLU A 293 -13.39 4.69 -3.87
C GLU A 293 -11.93 4.98 -4.24
N ILE A 294 -11.08 5.29 -3.25
CA ILE A 294 -9.65 5.54 -3.46
C ILE A 294 -8.93 4.26 -3.90
N ARG A 295 -9.22 3.14 -3.24
CA ARG A 295 -8.74 1.81 -3.63
C ARG A 295 -9.07 1.52 -5.07
N ASP A 296 -10.35 1.63 -5.43
CA ASP A 296 -10.82 1.29 -6.77
C ASP A 296 -10.21 2.21 -7.83
N PHE A 297 -10.02 3.50 -7.52
CA PHE A 297 -9.30 4.42 -8.39
C PHE A 297 -7.85 3.98 -8.66
N PHE A 298 -7.07 3.66 -7.62
CA PHE A 298 -5.68 3.26 -7.82
C PHE A 298 -5.55 1.92 -8.55
N PHE A 299 -6.47 0.98 -8.35
CA PHE A 299 -6.51 -0.23 -9.16
C PHE A 299 -6.85 0.06 -10.62
N LYS A 300 -7.80 0.96 -10.89
CA LYS A 300 -8.07 1.40 -12.28
C LYS A 300 -6.85 2.04 -12.94
N VAL A 301 -6.04 2.79 -12.19
CA VAL A 301 -4.76 3.32 -12.69
C VAL A 301 -3.77 2.18 -12.98
N LEU A 302 -3.66 1.22 -12.06
CA LEU A 302 -2.75 0.08 -12.19
C LEU A 302 -3.10 -0.80 -13.40
N ASP A 303 -4.39 -1.08 -13.57
CA ASP A 303 -4.97 -1.92 -14.62
C ASP A 303 -5.04 -1.21 -15.99
N GLY A 304 -4.73 0.10 -16.03
CA GLY A 304 -4.75 0.91 -17.23
C GLY A 304 -6.14 1.37 -17.68
N GLU A 305 -7.18 1.20 -16.85
CA GLU A 305 -8.51 1.78 -17.08
C GLU A 305 -8.49 3.30 -16.96
N VAL A 306 -7.63 3.85 -16.09
CA VAL A 306 -7.34 5.28 -15.98
C VAL A 306 -5.92 5.53 -16.48
N GLU A 307 -5.80 6.07 -17.68
CA GLU A 307 -4.51 6.32 -18.31
C GLU A 307 -3.89 7.63 -17.82
N ILE A 308 -2.69 7.55 -17.24
CA ILE A 308 -1.87 8.71 -16.91
C ILE A 308 -0.94 9.00 -18.10
N ARG A 309 -1.06 10.20 -18.67
CA ARG A 309 -0.28 10.56 -19.86
C ARG A 309 1.21 10.60 -19.54
N MET A 310 2.03 10.21 -20.52
CA MET A 310 3.48 10.33 -20.43
C MET A 310 3.88 11.80 -20.44
N MET A 311 4.73 12.18 -19.49
CA MET A 311 5.40 13.47 -19.51
C MET A 311 6.78 13.30 -20.13
N ASP A 312 7.10 14.16 -21.09
CA ASP A 312 8.44 14.17 -21.68
C ASP A 312 9.42 14.69 -20.63
N SER A 313 10.43 13.88 -20.30
CA SER A 313 11.35 14.14 -19.19
C SER A 313 12.62 14.88 -19.61
N ASP A 314 12.73 15.26 -20.88
CA ASP A 314 13.84 16.03 -21.39
C ASP A 314 13.76 17.47 -20.89
N ILE A 315 14.65 17.79 -19.96
CA ILE A 315 14.81 19.14 -19.43
C ILE A 315 15.57 19.95 -20.49
N ASP A 316 14.89 20.90 -21.15
CA ASP A 316 15.58 21.89 -21.98
C ASP A 316 16.46 22.78 -21.10
N PHE A 317 17.78 22.59 -21.23
CA PHE A 317 18.79 23.35 -20.51
C PHE A 317 18.70 24.86 -20.79
N GLU A 318 18.32 25.26 -22.00
CA GLU A 318 18.15 26.67 -22.36
C GLU A 318 16.90 27.26 -21.67
N GLU A 319 15.84 26.47 -21.51
CA GLU A 319 14.64 26.91 -20.78
C GLU A 319 14.94 27.09 -19.28
N MET A 320 15.70 26.17 -18.68
CA MET A 320 16.19 26.27 -17.31
C MET A 320 17.06 27.52 -17.10
N LYS A 321 18.01 27.75 -18.00
CA LYS A 321 18.89 28.93 -17.94
C LYS A 321 18.12 30.24 -18.10
N ARG A 322 17.06 30.26 -18.92
CA ARG A 322 16.18 31.42 -19.08
C ARG A 322 15.34 31.70 -17.83
N LYS A 323 14.93 30.67 -17.10
CA LYS A 323 14.10 30.79 -15.88
C LYS A 323 14.92 31.07 -14.61
N PHE A 324 16.16 30.57 -14.52
CA PHE A 324 16.96 30.58 -13.28
C PHE A 324 18.38 31.12 -13.42
N GLY A 325 18.81 31.49 -14.63
CA GLY A 325 20.10 32.13 -14.85
C GLY A 325 20.09 33.59 -14.39
N HIS A 326 20.57 33.83 -13.18
CA HIS A 326 21.19 35.09 -12.80
C HIS A 326 22.71 35.00 -13.02
#